data_AF-U1Q1X7-F1
#
_entry.id   AF-U1Q1X7-F1
#
_cell.length_a   1.000
_cell.length_b   1.000
_cell.length_c   1.000
_cell.angle_alpha   90.00
_cell.angle_beta   90.00
_cell.angle_gamma   90.00
#
_symmetry.space_group_name_H-M   'P 1'
#
loop_
_entity.id
_entity.type
_entity.pdbx_description
1 polymer ?
#
loop_
_entity_poly.entity_id
_entity_poly.type
_entity_poly.pdbx_seq_one_letter_code
_entity_poly.pdbx_strand_id
1 'polypeptide(L)'
;MPWRHWSVSRAALKAVTGQFVGRQSVLGAVILCALAAWFGASADLRVNPRVAVTGLVLAAIGLSATIASGWIGSGRWDDLARFPLRRDELARATYLVAEAFILLEAVAPITLFVLLSSGEGGGRSPGMGVAATTTVEMIVVGLGAGVLGLTLWAGERAGLRWMAGGVLVVGDAAWWAAPAVSTVLFAACALAVMACSHDLRARRRQVGTVRGGRRSLVLGELATVRTTQVNTLAGLVIAVLFTYTMAGRGLTIPLPMAFVVVNTPLNAYFSRYLSTRTVVLAAPGSRRVFAAYARDLTLLYMTSNCLVGALIVWLGGGLVGVVAAGIAASVVGATTAVLLEVYRPLTSWKSERDVMRHPRKYLPPAAALLVVTLVHVCAP
;
A
#
# COMPACT_ATOMS: atom_id res chain seq x y z
N MET A 1 5.52 14.41 38.51
CA MET A 1 6.18 13.39 37.67
C MET A 1 5.46 13.23 36.31
N PRO A 2 5.70 14.11 35.33
CA PRO A 2 5.02 14.06 34.02
C PRO A 2 5.52 12.94 33.10
N TRP A 3 6.74 12.44 33.34
CA TRP A 3 7.42 11.44 32.50
C TRP A 3 6.81 10.03 32.58
N ARG A 4 6.10 9.69 33.66
CA ARG A 4 5.37 8.41 33.80
C ARG A 4 4.18 8.30 32.85
N HIS A 5 3.69 9.42 32.31
CA HIS A 5 2.60 9.41 31.35
C HIS A 5 3.06 9.20 29.91
N TRP A 6 4.37 9.27 29.61
CA TRP A 6 4.92 9.08 28.26
C TRP A 6 5.54 7.70 28.03
N SER A 7 5.81 6.94 29.10
CA SER A 7 6.39 5.61 28.96
C SER A 7 5.36 4.60 28.48
N VAL A 8 5.54 4.11 27.26
CA VAL A 8 4.80 2.94 26.76
C VAL A 8 5.23 1.72 27.58
N SER A 9 4.27 0.99 28.15
CA SER A 9 4.60 -0.21 28.91
C SER A 9 5.27 -1.25 28.00
N ARG A 10 6.33 -1.90 28.50
CA ARG A 10 7.00 -2.99 27.76
C ARG A 10 6.01 -4.10 27.38
N ALA A 11 4.96 -4.28 28.18
CA ALA A 11 3.87 -5.21 27.92
C ALA A 11 3.05 -4.81 26.69
N ALA A 12 2.60 -3.55 26.57
CA ALA A 12 1.89 -3.06 25.39
C ALA A 12 2.75 -3.14 24.13
N LEU A 13 4.02 -2.75 24.22
CA LEU A 13 4.95 -2.85 23.10
C LEU A 13 5.16 -4.31 22.67
N LYS A 14 5.36 -5.24 23.62
CA LYS A 14 5.51 -6.68 23.34
C LYS A 14 4.23 -7.29 22.77
N ALA A 15 3.06 -6.83 23.19
CA ALA A 15 1.77 -7.29 22.68
C ALA A 15 1.58 -6.87 21.21
N VAL A 16 1.75 -5.59 20.90
CA VAL A 16 1.62 -5.06 19.53
C VAL A 16 2.69 -5.69 18.61
N THR A 17 3.94 -5.74 19.05
CA THR A 17 5.02 -6.36 18.26
C THR A 17 4.79 -7.85 18.04
N GLY A 18 4.43 -8.61 19.09
CA GLY A 18 4.17 -10.04 19.00
C GLY A 18 3.06 -10.39 18.02
N GLN A 19 1.99 -9.57 18.00
CA GLN A 19 0.80 -9.80 17.20
C GLN A 19 0.96 -9.35 15.74
N PHE A 20 1.67 -8.25 15.48
CA PHE A 20 1.70 -7.61 14.15
C PHE A 20 3.06 -7.63 13.45
N VAL A 21 4.14 -8.00 14.13
CA VAL A 21 5.50 -8.01 13.57
C VAL A 21 5.98 -9.43 13.28
N GLY A 22 6.36 -9.64 12.02
CA GLY A 22 6.90 -10.89 11.49
C GLY A 22 8.36 -10.73 11.06
N ARG A 23 9.11 -11.84 10.98
CA ARG A 23 10.51 -11.84 10.49
C ARG A 23 10.62 -11.35 9.03
N GLN A 24 9.60 -11.58 8.22
CA GLN A 24 9.58 -11.22 6.80
C GLN A 24 9.56 -9.70 6.57
N SER A 25 8.98 -8.91 7.48
CA SER A 25 8.96 -7.45 7.31
C SER A 25 10.33 -6.82 7.52
N VAL A 26 11.10 -7.32 8.48
CA VAL A 26 12.48 -6.87 8.74
C VAL A 26 13.39 -7.21 7.56
N LEU A 27 13.31 -8.44 7.05
CA LEU A 27 14.09 -8.86 5.88
C LEU A 27 13.73 -8.04 4.63
N GLY A 28 12.44 -7.77 4.39
CA GLY A 28 12.01 -6.93 3.27
C GLY A 28 12.56 -5.51 3.33
N ALA A 29 12.59 -4.91 4.53
CA ALA A 29 13.16 -3.57 4.72
C ALA A 29 14.67 -3.51 4.45
N VAL A 30 15.42 -4.51 4.92
CA VAL A 30 16.87 -4.60 4.66
C VAL A 30 17.14 -4.70 3.15
N ILE A 31 16.38 -5.54 2.44
CA ILE A 31 16.50 -5.68 0.98
C ILE A 31 16.16 -4.37 0.28
N LEU A 32 15.08 -3.68 0.69
CA LEU A 32 14.71 -2.38 0.11
C LEU A 32 15.79 -1.32 0.31
N CYS A 33 16.39 -1.25 1.51
CA CYS A 33 17.49 -0.31 1.77
C CYS A 33 18.73 -0.67 0.94
N ALA A 34 19.07 -1.95 0.82
CA ALA A 34 20.20 -2.39 0.01
C ALA A 34 20.01 -2.06 -1.48
N LEU A 35 18.81 -2.32 -2.02
CA LEU A 35 18.46 -1.96 -3.40
C LEU A 35 18.48 -0.45 -3.62
N ALA A 36 17.91 0.33 -2.69
CA ALA A 36 17.93 1.79 -2.76
C ALA A 36 19.36 2.35 -2.73
N ALA A 37 20.22 1.77 -1.89
CA ALA A 37 21.63 2.13 -1.83
C ALA A 37 22.35 1.84 -3.15
N TRP A 38 22.15 0.62 -3.67
CA TRP A 38 22.76 0.18 -4.91
C TRP A 38 22.31 1.04 -6.08
N PHE A 39 20.99 1.21 -6.29
CA PHE A 39 20.46 2.07 -7.36
C PHE A 39 20.89 3.53 -7.21
N GLY A 40 20.90 4.06 -5.99
CA GLY A 40 21.31 5.45 -5.74
C GLY A 40 22.77 5.70 -6.06
N ALA A 41 23.65 4.72 -5.79
CA ALA A 41 25.08 4.80 -6.10
C ALA A 41 25.42 4.42 -7.55
N SER A 42 24.62 3.55 -8.19
CA SER A 42 24.92 3.04 -9.53
C SER A 42 24.25 3.80 -10.66
N ALA A 43 23.16 4.53 -10.39
CA ALA A 43 22.42 5.26 -11.40
C ALA A 43 22.79 6.74 -11.38
N ASP A 44 23.16 7.29 -12.54
CA ASP A 44 23.45 8.72 -12.71
C ASP A 44 22.13 9.52 -12.80
N LEU A 45 21.29 9.40 -11.77
CA LEU A 45 19.96 10.00 -11.68
C LEU A 45 19.99 11.16 -10.69
N ARG A 46 19.85 12.39 -11.17
CA ARG A 46 19.66 13.54 -10.26
C ARG A 46 18.22 13.61 -9.79
N VAL A 47 18.00 13.33 -8.50
CA VAL A 47 16.67 13.44 -7.88
C VAL A 47 16.51 14.80 -7.21
N ASN A 48 15.46 15.53 -7.58
CA ASN A 48 15.10 16.75 -6.87
C ASN A 48 14.55 16.40 -5.47
N PRO A 49 15.19 16.86 -4.37
CA PRO A 49 14.73 16.54 -3.01
C PRO A 49 13.31 17.04 -2.74
N ARG A 50 12.85 18.10 -3.43
CA ARG A 50 11.47 18.58 -3.31
C ARG A 50 10.44 17.54 -3.74
N VAL A 51 10.68 16.94 -4.90
CA VAL A 51 9.83 15.87 -5.45
C VAL A 51 9.91 14.61 -4.59
N ALA A 52 11.11 14.30 -4.09
CA ALA A 52 11.31 13.13 -3.24
C ALA A 52 10.53 13.20 -1.92
N VAL A 53 10.42 14.38 -1.30
CA VAL A 53 9.62 14.54 -0.07
C VAL A 53 8.13 14.38 -0.33
N THR A 54 7.59 14.94 -1.41
CA THR A 54 6.19 14.69 -1.75
C THR A 54 5.92 13.20 -2.00
N GLY A 55 6.84 12.51 -2.70
CA GLY A 55 6.79 11.06 -2.84
C GLY A 55 6.86 10.32 -1.50
N LEU A 56 7.72 10.78 -0.59
CA LEU A 56 7.88 10.23 0.76
C LEU A 56 6.61 10.41 1.61
N VAL A 57 5.99 11.59 1.60
CA VAL A 57 4.73 11.86 2.30
C VAL A 57 3.62 10.95 1.77
N LEU A 58 3.49 10.82 0.45
CA LEU A 58 2.52 9.91 -0.16
C LEU A 58 2.79 8.44 0.21
N ALA A 59 4.06 8.02 0.23
CA ALA A 59 4.44 6.67 0.65
C ALA A 59 4.10 6.42 2.13
N ALA A 60 4.38 7.39 3.02
CA ALA A 60 4.06 7.31 4.44
C ALA A 60 2.54 7.24 4.67
N ILE A 61 1.74 8.04 3.96
CA ILE A 61 0.27 8.00 4.01
C ILE A 61 -0.23 6.62 3.55
N GLY A 62 0.31 6.10 2.44
CA GLY A 62 -0.05 4.80 1.88
C GLY A 62 0.27 3.65 2.83
N LEU A 63 1.49 3.63 3.40
CA LEU A 63 1.89 2.64 4.39
C LEU A 63 1.01 2.72 5.65
N SER A 64 0.73 3.92 6.13
CA SER A 64 -0.17 4.15 7.26
C SER A 64 -1.58 3.63 7.00
N ALA A 65 -2.09 3.78 5.77
CA ALA A 65 -3.37 3.20 5.37
C ALA A 65 -3.34 1.67 5.45
N THR A 66 -2.26 1.03 4.96
CA THR A 66 -2.11 -0.43 5.04
C THR A 66 -2.01 -0.91 6.49
N ILE A 67 -1.29 -0.19 7.34
CA ILE A 67 -1.16 -0.50 8.78
C ILE A 67 -2.51 -0.35 9.47
N ALA A 68 -3.19 0.79 9.30
CA ALA A 68 -4.51 1.02 9.86
C ALA A 68 -5.50 -0.08 9.44
N SER A 69 -5.48 -0.45 8.16
CA SER A 69 -6.39 -1.46 7.64
C SER A 69 -6.09 -2.88 8.13
N GLY A 70 -4.82 -3.28 8.14
CA GLY A 70 -4.40 -4.65 8.38
C GLY A 70 -4.11 -4.97 9.85
N TRP A 71 -3.82 -3.96 10.68
CA TRP A 71 -3.63 -4.12 12.11
C TRP A 71 -4.92 -3.76 12.86
N ILE A 72 -5.36 -2.51 12.71
CA ILE A 72 -6.49 -1.95 13.48
C ILE A 72 -7.83 -2.46 12.92
N GLY A 73 -7.97 -2.52 11.59
CA GLY A 73 -9.20 -2.98 10.92
C GLY A 73 -9.44 -4.50 10.91
N SER A 74 -8.47 -5.30 11.37
CA SER A 74 -8.49 -6.77 11.26
C SER A 74 -9.25 -7.51 12.38
N GLY A 75 -9.88 -6.78 13.32
CA GLY A 75 -10.54 -7.34 14.50
C GLY A 75 -9.60 -7.72 15.65
N ARG A 76 -8.33 -8.00 15.34
CA ARG A 76 -7.26 -8.30 16.31
C ARG A 76 -6.97 -7.18 17.30
N TRP A 77 -7.22 -5.94 16.90
CA TRP A 77 -7.16 -4.76 17.78
C TRP A 77 -8.24 -4.81 18.87
N ASP A 78 -9.46 -5.21 18.52
CA ASP A 78 -10.55 -5.37 19.49
C ASP A 78 -10.19 -6.48 20.50
N ASP A 79 -9.48 -7.51 20.07
CA ASP A 79 -9.00 -8.59 20.96
C ASP A 79 -7.89 -8.11 21.90
N LEU A 80 -6.93 -7.31 21.41
CA LEU A 80 -5.91 -6.68 22.27
C LEU A 80 -6.54 -5.75 23.31
N ALA A 81 -7.56 -4.98 22.91
CA ALA A 81 -8.24 -4.03 23.78
C ALA A 81 -9.09 -4.70 24.88
N ARG A 82 -9.29 -6.02 24.84
CA ARG A 82 -9.95 -6.80 25.91
C ARG A 82 -9.00 -7.23 27.03
N PHE A 83 -7.68 -7.24 26.79
CA PHE A 83 -6.71 -7.53 27.83
C PHE A 83 -6.62 -6.35 28.82
N PRO A 84 -6.12 -6.56 30.06
CA PRO A 84 -5.99 -5.51 31.07
C PRO A 84 -4.83 -4.54 30.75
N LEU A 85 -4.81 -4.00 29.53
CA LEU A 85 -3.88 -2.99 29.04
C LEU A 85 -4.67 -1.71 28.78
N ARG A 86 -4.08 -0.57 29.16
CA ARG A 86 -4.71 0.72 28.92
C ARG A 86 -4.73 1.04 27.43
N ARG A 87 -5.87 1.53 26.92
CA ARG A 87 -6.03 1.84 25.49
C ARG A 87 -5.09 2.93 25.00
N ASP A 88 -4.79 3.91 25.84
CA ASP A 88 -3.85 4.98 25.51
C ASP A 88 -2.40 4.49 25.43
N GLU A 89 -2.03 3.45 26.17
CA GLU A 89 -0.73 2.80 26.04
C GLU A 89 -0.65 1.92 24.79
N LEU A 90 -1.72 1.20 24.46
CA LEU A 90 -1.83 0.41 23.23
C LEU A 90 -1.79 1.29 21.98
N ALA A 91 -2.49 2.43 21.98
CA ALA A 91 -2.47 3.38 20.86
C ALA A 91 -1.06 3.91 20.63
N ARG A 92 -0.36 4.33 21.69
CA ARG A 92 1.03 4.83 21.61
C ARG A 92 2.03 3.75 21.20
N ALA A 93 1.90 2.53 21.72
CA ALA A 93 2.67 1.39 21.23
C ALA A 93 2.46 1.16 19.73
N THR A 94 1.22 1.32 19.24
CA THR A 94 0.89 1.16 17.83
C THR A 94 1.51 2.25 16.96
N TYR A 95 1.48 3.52 17.38
CA TYR A 95 2.19 4.59 16.67
C TYR A 95 3.69 4.30 16.57
N LEU A 96 4.35 3.94 17.67
CA LEU A 96 5.78 3.65 17.67
C LEU A 96 6.15 2.47 16.78
N VAL A 97 5.38 1.39 16.84
CA VAL A 97 5.62 0.20 16.01
C VAL A 97 5.30 0.50 14.53
N ALA A 98 4.25 1.27 14.25
CA ALA A 98 3.93 1.71 12.89
C ALA A 98 5.04 2.60 12.30
N GLU A 99 5.52 3.57 13.08
CA GLU A 99 6.62 4.46 12.73
C GLU A 99 7.91 3.69 12.43
N ALA A 100 8.28 2.73 13.26
CA ALA A 100 9.44 1.88 12.99
C ALA A 100 9.33 1.16 11.63
N PHE A 101 8.12 0.75 11.23
CA PHE A 101 7.90 0.14 9.92
C PHE A 101 7.95 1.15 8.78
N ILE A 102 7.34 2.33 8.95
CA ILE A 102 7.36 3.38 7.93
C ILE A 102 8.79 3.88 7.71
N LEU A 103 9.56 4.00 8.80
CA LEU A 103 10.99 4.28 8.76
C LEU A 103 11.74 3.27 7.89
N LEU A 104 11.57 2.00 8.19
CA LEU A 104 12.29 0.91 7.54
C LEU A 104 11.89 0.68 6.08
N GLU A 105 10.64 0.95 5.71
CA GLU A 105 10.10 0.59 4.40
C GLU A 105 9.97 1.74 3.41
N ALA A 106 9.94 2.99 3.88
CA ALA A 106 9.83 4.16 3.03
C ALA A 106 10.87 5.22 3.37
N VAL A 107 10.94 5.66 4.64
CA VAL A 107 11.79 6.81 4.99
C VAL A 107 13.27 6.51 4.72
N ALA A 108 13.81 5.45 5.31
CA ALA A 108 15.21 5.05 5.15
C ALA A 108 15.61 4.76 3.69
N PRO A 109 14.87 3.93 2.91
CA PRO A 109 15.28 3.67 1.53
C PRO A 109 15.16 4.92 0.64
N ILE A 110 14.13 5.75 0.79
CA ILE A 110 13.97 6.96 -0.04
C ILE A 110 15.06 8.00 0.32
N THR A 111 15.33 8.22 1.61
CA THR A 111 16.38 9.17 2.02
C THR A 111 17.76 8.69 1.59
N LEU A 112 18.06 7.40 1.73
CA LEU A 112 19.32 6.80 1.30
C LEU A 112 19.50 6.91 -0.22
N PHE A 113 18.45 6.65 -1.00
CA PHE A 113 18.47 6.81 -2.45
C PHE A 113 18.78 8.26 -2.85
N VAL A 114 18.10 9.24 -2.26
CA VAL A 114 18.32 10.67 -2.56
C VAL A 114 19.71 11.14 -2.14
N LEU A 115 20.19 10.69 -0.98
CA LEU A 115 21.53 11.02 -0.48
C LEU A 115 22.62 10.51 -1.42
N LEU A 116 22.51 9.28 -1.91
CA LEU A 116 23.52 8.66 -2.76
C LEU A 116 23.45 9.13 -4.22
N SER A 117 22.25 9.39 -4.73
CA SER A 117 22.05 9.87 -6.11
C SER A 117 22.39 11.34 -6.33
N SER A 118 22.65 12.09 -5.26
CA SER A 118 23.02 13.51 -5.32
C SER A 118 24.52 13.77 -5.23
N GLY A 119 25.34 12.75 -4.95
CA GLY A 119 26.79 12.88 -4.87
C GLY A 119 27.49 12.22 -6.06
N GLU A 120 27.97 13.03 -7.02
CA GLU A 120 29.25 12.85 -7.76
C GLU A 120 29.34 13.66 -9.07
N GLY A 121 28.24 14.20 -9.61
CA GLY A 121 28.29 15.00 -10.85
C GLY A 121 28.43 16.51 -10.63
N GLY A 122 29.63 17.08 -10.74
CA GLY A 122 29.83 18.47 -11.17
C GLY A 122 30.08 19.56 -10.10
N GLY A 123 31.35 19.96 -9.98
CA GLY A 123 31.82 21.36 -9.87
C GLY A 123 31.47 22.23 -8.65
N ARG A 124 30.46 21.89 -7.86
CA ARG A 124 30.12 22.57 -6.61
C ARG A 124 29.47 21.54 -5.69
N SER A 125 30.30 20.88 -4.87
CA SER A 125 29.80 20.05 -3.78
C SER A 125 28.79 20.89 -2.98
N PRO A 126 27.50 20.50 -2.86
CA PRO A 126 26.71 21.01 -1.75
C PRO A 126 27.51 20.70 -0.49
N GLY A 127 27.75 21.71 0.36
CA GLY A 127 28.52 21.50 1.58
C GLY A 127 27.90 20.34 2.37
N MET A 128 28.73 19.49 2.96
CA MET A 128 28.29 18.32 3.74
C MET A 128 27.17 18.65 4.75
N GLY A 129 27.14 19.89 5.26
CA GLY A 129 26.05 20.42 6.09
C GLY A 129 24.68 20.51 5.41
N VAL A 130 24.59 20.92 4.14
CA VAL A 130 23.30 21.06 3.41
C VAL A 130 22.67 19.70 3.11
N ALA A 131 23.48 18.70 2.76
CA ALA A 131 23.02 17.33 2.55
C ALA A 131 22.57 16.67 3.87
N ALA A 132 23.26 16.95 4.97
CA ALA A 132 22.86 16.47 6.29
C ALA A 132 21.54 17.10 6.73
N THR A 133 21.36 18.42 6.55
CA THR A 133 20.10 19.09 6.93
C THR A 133 18.92 18.57 6.14
N THR A 134 19.03 18.41 4.81
CA THR A 134 17.93 17.89 4.00
C THR A 134 17.59 16.44 4.38
N THR A 135 18.59 15.62 4.69
CA THR A 135 18.37 14.24 5.14
C THR A 135 17.57 14.20 6.45
N VAL A 136 17.95 15.03 7.44
CA VAL A 136 17.23 15.13 8.71
C VAL A 136 15.80 15.62 8.48
N GLU A 137 15.62 16.64 7.65
CA GLU A 137 14.31 17.17 7.30
C GLU A 137 13.41 16.10 6.66
N MET A 138 13.93 15.32 5.71
CA MET A 138 13.21 14.23 5.08
C MET A 138 12.80 13.15 6.08
N ILE A 139 13.68 12.77 7.01
CA ILE A 139 13.37 11.79 8.05
C ILE A 139 12.24 12.31 8.94
N VAL A 140 12.35 13.55 9.43
CA VAL A 140 11.34 14.15 10.30
C VAL A 140 9.98 14.27 9.59
N VAL A 141 9.96 14.73 8.35
CA VAL A 141 8.73 14.83 7.55
C VAL A 141 8.12 13.46 7.28
N GLY A 142 8.93 12.46 6.91
CA GLY A 142 8.46 11.11 6.65
C GLY A 142 7.83 10.43 7.87
N LEU A 143 8.47 10.56 9.04
CA LEU A 143 7.94 10.06 10.31
C LEU A 143 6.70 10.86 10.75
N GLY A 144 6.73 12.19 10.63
CA GLY A 144 5.56 13.03 10.92
C GLY A 144 4.35 12.67 10.06
N ALA A 145 4.57 12.43 8.77
CA ALA A 145 3.55 12.00 7.82
C ALA A 145 3.01 10.59 8.13
N GLY A 146 3.82 9.70 8.70
CA GLY A 146 3.39 8.38 9.14
C GLY A 146 2.41 8.45 10.31
N VAL A 147 2.74 9.20 11.37
CA VAL A 147 1.84 9.43 12.51
C VAL A 147 0.54 10.09 12.06
N LEU A 148 0.63 11.20 11.31
CA LEU A 148 -0.53 11.92 10.82
C LEU A 148 -1.37 11.06 9.86
N GLY A 149 -0.73 10.28 9.00
CA GLY A 149 -1.40 9.31 8.14
C GLY A 149 -2.17 8.28 8.95
N LEU A 150 -1.56 7.68 9.97
CA LEU A 150 -2.25 6.69 10.81
C LEU A 150 -3.47 7.29 11.51
N THR A 151 -3.38 8.56 11.93
CA THR A 151 -4.51 9.26 12.56
C THR A 151 -5.61 9.64 11.60
N LEU A 152 -5.28 10.06 10.38
CA LEU A 152 -6.26 10.29 9.31
C LEU A 152 -7.11 9.02 9.08
N TRP A 153 -6.48 7.85 9.08
CA TRP A 153 -7.13 6.58 8.80
C TRP A 153 -7.86 5.97 10.01
N ALA A 154 -7.22 5.93 11.17
CA ALA A 154 -7.65 5.17 12.35
C ALA A 154 -7.93 6.02 13.61
N GLY A 155 -7.81 7.35 13.54
CA GLY A 155 -8.13 8.24 14.66
C GLY A 155 -9.59 8.13 15.08
N GLU A 156 -9.85 8.11 16.38
CA GLU A 156 -11.20 8.01 16.95
C GLU A 156 -12.03 9.27 16.70
N ARG A 157 -11.44 10.46 16.91
CA ARG A 157 -12.11 11.75 16.82
C ARG A 157 -12.09 12.29 15.39
N ALA A 158 -13.26 12.58 14.83
CA ALA A 158 -13.38 13.13 13.48
C ALA A 158 -12.56 14.42 13.28
N GLY A 159 -12.58 15.33 14.27
CA GLY A 159 -11.78 16.56 14.21
C GLY A 159 -10.27 16.32 14.11
N LEU A 160 -9.76 15.32 14.84
CA LEU A 160 -8.32 14.98 14.80
C LEU A 160 -7.92 14.40 13.42
N ARG A 161 -8.82 13.65 12.77
CA ARG A 161 -8.59 13.09 11.43
C ARG A 161 -8.52 14.18 10.36
N TRP A 162 -9.47 15.11 10.40
CA TRP A 162 -9.50 16.23 9.46
C TRP A 162 -8.31 17.17 9.68
N MET A 163 -7.94 17.42 10.93
CA MET A 163 -6.71 18.15 11.26
C MET A 163 -5.48 17.46 10.67
N ALA A 164 -5.33 16.14 10.88
CA ALA A 164 -4.20 15.39 10.33
C ALA A 164 -4.16 15.43 8.79
N GLY A 165 -5.31 15.29 8.14
CA GLY A 165 -5.42 15.45 6.68
C GLY A 165 -5.05 16.85 6.20
N GLY A 166 -5.52 17.89 6.90
CA GLY A 166 -5.17 19.28 6.62
C GLY A 166 -3.67 19.55 6.78
N VAL A 167 -3.06 19.06 7.85
CA VAL A 167 -1.62 19.18 8.09
C VAL A 167 -0.80 18.43 7.03
N LEU A 168 -1.24 17.26 6.57
CA LEU A 168 -0.57 16.54 5.49
C LEU A 168 -0.55 17.36 4.19
N VAL A 169 -1.67 18.00 3.84
CA VAL A 169 -1.78 18.84 2.62
C VAL A 169 -0.98 20.14 2.78
N VAL A 170 -1.17 20.86 3.88
CA VAL A 170 -0.51 22.14 4.13
C VAL A 170 0.99 21.94 4.32
N GLY A 171 1.42 20.90 5.03
CA GLY A 171 2.81 20.57 5.25
C GLY A 171 3.53 20.19 3.95
N ASP A 172 2.91 19.37 3.10
CA ASP A 172 3.48 19.03 1.79
C ASP A 172 3.57 20.26 0.88
N ALA A 173 2.54 21.11 0.84
CA ALA A 173 2.59 22.37 0.10
C ALA A 173 3.66 23.33 0.65
N ALA A 174 3.77 23.45 1.98
CA ALA A 174 4.77 24.30 2.63
C ALA A 174 6.20 23.86 2.34
N TRP A 175 6.45 22.56 2.11
CA TRP A 175 7.78 22.05 1.75
C TRP A 175 8.34 22.69 0.48
N TRP A 176 7.47 22.99 -0.49
CA TRP A 176 7.87 23.62 -1.75
C TRP A 176 8.36 25.07 -1.58
N ALA A 177 7.86 25.78 -0.57
CA ALA A 177 8.22 27.16 -0.28
C ALA A 177 9.27 27.29 0.83
N ALA A 178 9.07 26.59 1.95
CA ALA A 178 9.88 26.68 3.17
C ALA A 178 10.03 25.29 3.84
N PRO A 179 11.06 24.51 3.44
CA PRO A 179 11.36 23.18 3.98
C PRO A 179 11.38 23.11 5.53
N ALA A 180 12.07 24.05 6.17
CA ALA A 180 12.18 24.11 7.63
C ALA A 180 10.83 24.35 8.34
N VAL A 181 9.90 25.10 7.71
CA VAL A 181 8.58 25.33 8.29
C VAL A 181 7.73 24.07 8.21
N SER A 182 7.80 23.37 7.06
CA SER A 182 7.14 22.08 6.87
C SER A 182 7.64 21.05 7.89
N THR A 183 8.94 20.96 8.12
CA THR A 183 9.52 19.97 9.04
C THR A 183 9.11 20.22 10.49
N VAL A 184 9.12 21.48 10.94
CA VAL A 184 8.62 21.85 12.27
C VAL A 184 7.13 21.58 12.40
N LEU A 185 6.33 21.88 11.37
CA LEU A 185 4.89 21.61 11.36
C LEU A 185 4.61 20.10 11.50
N PHE A 186 5.26 19.26 10.70
CA PHE A 186 5.13 17.81 10.76
C PHE A 186 5.55 17.25 12.12
N ALA A 187 6.68 17.70 12.66
CA ALA A 187 7.18 17.27 13.97
C ALA A 187 6.23 17.66 15.10
N ALA A 188 5.83 18.94 15.17
CA ALA A 188 4.98 19.46 16.22
C ALA A 188 3.59 18.80 16.21
N CYS A 189 2.97 18.68 15.03
CA CYS A 189 1.67 18.05 14.89
C CYS A 189 1.72 16.55 15.20
N ALA A 190 2.76 15.82 14.76
CA ALA A 190 2.91 14.40 15.08
C ALA A 190 3.06 14.17 16.59
N LEU A 191 3.88 14.97 17.28
CA LEU A 191 4.05 14.90 18.73
C LEU A 191 2.74 15.25 19.47
N ALA A 192 2.05 16.31 19.05
CA ALA A 192 0.76 16.69 19.62
C ALA A 192 -0.28 15.60 19.45
N VAL A 193 -0.31 14.96 18.28
CA VAL A 193 -1.25 13.87 17.98
C VAL A 193 -0.95 12.63 18.82
N MET A 194 0.31 12.23 18.95
CA MET A 194 0.69 11.11 19.83
C MET A 194 0.35 11.39 21.30
N ALA A 195 0.49 12.64 21.75
CA ALA A 195 0.13 13.05 23.11
C ALA A 195 -1.39 13.09 23.35
N CYS A 196 -2.17 13.55 22.37
CA CYS A 196 -3.63 13.72 22.47
C CYS A 196 -4.43 12.47 22.08
N SER A 197 -3.79 11.49 21.45
CA SER A 197 -4.46 10.25 21.03
C SER A 197 -4.66 9.31 22.22
N HIS A 198 -5.92 9.04 22.56
CA HIS A 198 -6.29 8.15 23.67
C HIS A 198 -6.75 6.77 23.20
N ASP A 199 -7.24 6.67 21.96
CA ASP A 199 -7.66 5.40 21.37
C ASP A 199 -7.54 5.45 19.84
N LEU A 200 -7.50 4.27 19.23
CA LEU A 200 -7.57 4.07 17.79
C LEU A 200 -8.87 3.34 17.48
N ARG A 201 -9.67 3.90 16.58
CA ARG A 201 -10.97 3.34 16.24
C ARG A 201 -10.87 2.48 15.01
N ALA A 202 -11.02 1.17 15.21
CA ALA A 202 -11.29 0.24 14.14
C ALA A 202 -12.68 0.52 13.55
N ARG A 203 -12.73 0.90 12.26
CA ARG A 203 -13.97 0.73 11.51
C ARG A 203 -14.06 -0.78 11.24
N ARG A 204 -14.87 -1.50 12.03
CA ARG A 204 -15.07 -2.94 11.86
C ARG A 204 -15.39 -3.20 10.39
N ARG A 205 -14.48 -3.92 9.71
CA ARG A 205 -14.74 -4.46 8.38
C ARG A 205 -15.75 -5.58 8.58
N GLN A 206 -17.03 -5.24 8.62
CA GLN A 206 -18.03 -6.21 8.21
C GLN A 206 -17.76 -6.44 6.72
N VAL A 207 -16.93 -7.45 6.44
CA VAL A 207 -16.99 -8.17 5.17
C VAL A 207 -18.44 -8.51 5.01
N GLY A 208 -19.06 -8.05 3.91
CA GLY A 208 -20.47 -8.24 3.67
C GLY A 208 -20.86 -9.65 4.05
N THR A 209 -21.54 -9.79 5.20
CA THR A 209 -22.22 -11.03 5.52
C THR A 209 -23.11 -11.30 4.33
N VAL A 210 -23.20 -12.57 3.89
CA VAL A 210 -24.19 -13.02 2.90
C VAL A 210 -25.58 -12.88 3.53
N ARG A 211 -26.00 -11.64 3.75
CA ARG A 211 -27.24 -11.22 4.37
C ARG A 211 -27.56 -9.86 3.80
N GLY A 212 -28.00 -9.89 2.53
CA GLY A 212 -28.32 -8.70 1.75
C GLY A 212 -28.10 -8.87 0.25
N GLY A 213 -28.70 -9.90 -0.37
CA GLY A 213 -29.03 -9.91 -1.81
C GLY A 213 -27.92 -9.84 -2.87
N ARG A 214 -26.66 -9.52 -2.56
CA ARG A 214 -25.57 -9.43 -3.55
C ARG A 214 -24.82 -10.75 -3.66
N ARG A 215 -24.92 -11.39 -4.83
CA ARG A 215 -24.44 -12.75 -5.14
C ARG A 215 -22.92 -12.90 -5.35
N SER A 216 -22.11 -11.86 -5.15
CA SER A 216 -20.67 -11.86 -5.48
C SER A 216 -19.79 -11.45 -4.30
N LEU A 217 -18.83 -12.32 -3.95
CA LEU A 217 -17.80 -12.05 -2.92
C LEU A 217 -16.90 -10.88 -3.33
N VAL A 218 -16.53 -10.80 -4.61
CA VAL A 218 -15.65 -9.76 -5.16
C VAL A 218 -16.31 -8.39 -5.10
N LEU A 219 -17.56 -8.28 -5.57
CA LEU A 219 -18.29 -7.01 -5.54
C LEU A 219 -18.66 -6.59 -4.12
N GLY A 220 -18.94 -7.55 -3.23
CA GLY A 220 -19.15 -7.30 -1.81
C GLY A 220 -17.91 -6.69 -1.16
N GLU A 221 -16.74 -7.28 -1.38
CA GLU A 221 -15.45 -6.77 -0.89
C GLU A 221 -15.13 -5.39 -1.48
N LEU A 222 -15.30 -5.22 -2.79
CA LEU A 222 -15.04 -3.95 -3.47
C LEU A 222 -15.98 -2.83 -2.99
N ALA A 223 -17.24 -3.12 -2.68
CA ALA A 223 -18.18 -2.11 -2.19
C ALA A 223 -17.94 -1.72 -0.73
N THR A 224 -17.41 -2.63 0.08
CA THR A 224 -17.34 -2.45 1.55
C THR A 224 -15.94 -2.12 2.06
N VAL A 225 -14.90 -2.62 1.41
CA VAL A 225 -13.52 -2.54 1.90
C VAL A 225 -12.73 -1.46 1.16
N ARG A 226 -12.47 -0.35 1.87
CA ARG A 226 -11.72 0.81 1.33
C ARG A 226 -10.35 0.47 0.76
N THR A 227 -9.59 -0.46 1.34
CA THR A 227 -8.27 -0.82 0.78
C THR A 227 -8.39 -1.51 -0.56
N THR A 228 -9.42 -2.33 -0.74
CA THR A 228 -9.70 -2.99 -2.01
C THR A 228 -10.10 -1.95 -3.06
N GLN A 229 -10.92 -0.96 -2.69
CA GLN A 229 -11.26 0.18 -3.54
C GLN A 229 -10.02 0.97 -3.96
N VAL A 230 -9.23 1.41 -2.98
CA VAL A 230 -8.02 2.21 -3.23
C VAL A 230 -7.01 1.43 -4.06
N ASN A 231 -6.77 0.15 -3.78
CA ASN A 231 -5.85 -0.66 -4.57
C ASN A 231 -6.34 -0.83 -6.01
N THR A 232 -7.64 -1.10 -6.22
CA THR A 232 -8.22 -1.24 -7.56
C THR A 232 -8.12 0.06 -8.34
N LEU A 233 -8.50 1.18 -7.71
CA LEU A 233 -8.43 2.51 -8.30
C LEU A 233 -6.99 2.91 -8.62
N ALA A 234 -6.04 2.68 -7.70
CA ALA A 234 -4.63 2.98 -7.91
C ALA A 234 -4.05 2.16 -9.07
N GLY A 235 -4.35 0.87 -9.16
CA GLY A 235 -3.93 0.02 -10.29
C GLY A 235 -4.46 0.55 -11.63
N LEU A 236 -5.72 0.99 -11.67
CA LEU A 236 -6.31 1.61 -12.86
C LEU A 236 -5.67 2.95 -13.21
N VAL A 237 -5.48 3.85 -12.24
CA VAL A 237 -4.83 5.15 -12.45
C VAL A 237 -3.39 4.97 -12.94
N ILE A 238 -2.63 4.05 -12.34
CA ILE A 238 -1.28 3.70 -12.78
C ILE A 238 -1.32 3.19 -14.23
N ALA A 239 -2.24 2.30 -14.57
CA ALA A 239 -2.39 1.80 -15.94
C ALA A 239 -2.67 2.95 -16.93
N VAL A 240 -3.56 3.88 -16.59
CA VAL A 240 -3.90 5.05 -17.42
C VAL A 240 -2.71 5.99 -17.59
N LEU A 241 -2.03 6.36 -16.51
CA LEU A 241 -0.86 7.23 -16.55
C LEU A 241 0.29 6.59 -17.35
N PHE A 242 0.53 5.29 -17.14
CA PHE A 242 1.55 4.56 -17.87
C PHE A 242 1.21 4.49 -19.36
N THR A 243 -0.06 4.26 -19.70
CA THR A 243 -0.54 4.31 -21.09
C THR A 243 -0.28 5.67 -21.72
N TYR A 244 -0.67 6.75 -21.05
CA TYR A 244 -0.51 8.11 -21.56
C TYR A 244 0.97 8.48 -21.77
N THR A 245 1.82 8.16 -20.78
CA THR A 245 3.26 8.44 -20.85
C THR A 245 3.98 7.62 -21.92
N MET A 246 3.60 6.35 -22.13
CA MET A 246 4.14 5.54 -23.22
C MET A 246 3.70 6.04 -24.59
N ALA A 247 2.41 6.41 -24.75
CA ALA A 247 1.90 6.93 -26.00
C ALA A 247 2.60 8.25 -26.40
N GLY A 248 2.90 9.12 -25.44
CA GLY A 248 3.71 10.32 -25.66
C GLY A 248 5.15 10.04 -26.14
N ARG A 249 5.62 8.80 -26.00
CA ARG A 249 6.90 8.30 -26.54
C ARG A 249 6.74 7.42 -27.78
N GLY A 250 5.54 7.39 -28.38
CA GLY A 250 5.24 6.60 -29.58
C GLY A 250 4.97 5.12 -29.32
N LEU A 251 4.78 4.70 -28.06
CA LEU A 251 4.54 3.30 -27.69
C LEU A 251 3.07 3.08 -27.31
N THR A 252 2.26 2.55 -28.23
CA THR A 252 0.83 2.25 -28.03
C THR A 252 0.58 0.76 -27.77
N ILE A 253 1.51 0.09 -27.09
CA ILE A 253 1.47 -1.34 -26.78
C ILE A 253 0.59 -1.64 -25.55
N PRO A 254 -0.11 -2.79 -25.50
CA PRO A 254 -1.10 -3.09 -24.46
C PRO A 254 -0.51 -3.51 -23.10
N LEU A 255 0.80 -3.38 -22.88
CA LEU A 255 1.46 -3.66 -21.59
C LEU A 255 0.77 -3.08 -20.34
N PRO A 256 0.21 -1.84 -20.36
CA PRO A 256 -0.42 -1.27 -19.18
C PRO A 256 -1.62 -2.07 -18.64
N MET A 257 -2.22 -2.93 -19.46
CA MET A 257 -3.35 -3.79 -19.06
C MET A 257 -2.97 -4.80 -17.97
N ALA A 258 -1.69 -5.17 -17.84
CA ALA A 258 -1.24 -6.04 -16.76
C ALA A 258 -1.32 -5.35 -15.38
N PHE A 259 -1.26 -4.02 -15.30
CA PHE A 259 -1.33 -3.28 -14.03
C PHE A 259 -2.70 -3.39 -13.36
N VAL A 260 -3.77 -3.55 -14.14
CA VAL A 260 -5.13 -3.78 -13.63
C VAL A 260 -5.21 -5.06 -12.80
N VAL A 261 -4.41 -6.08 -13.14
CA VAL A 261 -4.34 -7.37 -12.45
C VAL A 261 -3.58 -7.26 -11.11
N VAL A 262 -2.89 -6.14 -10.85
CA VAL A 262 -2.21 -5.85 -9.57
C VAL A 262 -3.25 -5.52 -8.50
N ASN A 263 -4.10 -6.50 -8.17
CA ASN A 263 -5.18 -6.40 -7.20
C ASN A 263 -4.98 -7.35 -6.03
N THR A 264 -3.94 -7.09 -5.24
CA THR A 264 -3.53 -7.98 -4.15
C THR A 264 -4.67 -8.32 -3.17
N PRO A 265 -5.51 -7.35 -2.71
CA PRO A 265 -6.60 -7.66 -1.78
C PRO A 265 -7.61 -8.65 -2.35
N LEU A 266 -7.92 -8.56 -3.65
CA LEU A 266 -8.84 -9.48 -4.30
C LEU A 266 -8.15 -10.80 -4.65
N ASN A 267 -6.93 -10.77 -5.20
CA ASN A 267 -6.16 -11.97 -5.56
C ASN A 267 -5.82 -12.86 -4.36
N ALA A 268 -5.85 -12.28 -3.16
CA ALA A 268 -5.55 -12.96 -1.91
C ALA A 268 -6.79 -13.18 -1.02
N TYR A 269 -8.01 -13.13 -1.56
CA TYR A 269 -9.25 -13.02 -0.78
C TYR A 269 -9.40 -14.14 0.27
N PHE A 270 -9.35 -15.41 -0.14
CA PHE A 270 -9.52 -16.54 0.79
C PHE A 270 -8.35 -16.71 1.75
N SER A 271 -7.16 -16.30 1.36
CA SER A 271 -6.02 -16.30 2.27
C SER A 271 -6.08 -15.16 3.29
N ARG A 272 -6.74 -14.03 2.99
CA ARG A 272 -7.03 -12.95 3.97
C ARG A 272 -8.13 -13.38 4.96
N TYR A 273 -9.11 -14.16 4.49
CA TYR A 273 -10.26 -14.60 5.27
C TYR A 273 -10.28 -16.13 5.44
N LEU A 274 -9.37 -16.63 6.27
CA LEU A 274 -9.20 -18.07 6.48
C LEU A 274 -10.47 -18.75 7.03
N SER A 275 -11.24 -18.06 7.88
CA SER A 275 -12.54 -18.55 8.38
C SER A 275 -13.57 -18.69 7.25
N THR A 276 -13.64 -17.72 6.33
CA THR A 276 -14.50 -17.83 5.14
C THR A 276 -14.04 -18.99 4.26
N ARG A 277 -12.73 -19.18 4.11
CA ARG A 277 -12.17 -20.31 3.36
C ARG A 277 -12.59 -21.64 3.97
N THR A 278 -12.46 -21.83 5.29
CA THR A 278 -12.83 -23.09 5.96
C THR A 278 -14.31 -23.39 5.77
N VAL A 279 -15.18 -22.37 5.85
CA VAL A 279 -16.62 -22.53 5.59
C VAL A 279 -16.90 -22.93 4.14
N VAL A 280 -16.26 -22.27 3.17
CA VAL A 280 -16.44 -22.58 1.73
C VAL A 280 -15.94 -23.99 1.40
N LEU A 281 -14.85 -24.44 2.01
CA LEU A 281 -14.32 -25.79 1.82
C LEU A 281 -15.17 -26.86 2.49
N ALA A 282 -15.82 -26.55 3.62
CA ALA A 282 -16.73 -27.47 4.31
C ALA A 282 -18.11 -27.57 3.62
N ALA A 283 -18.52 -26.56 2.85
CA ALA A 283 -19.80 -26.54 2.17
C ALA A 283 -19.83 -27.42 0.91
N PRO A 284 -20.93 -28.16 0.65
CA PRO A 284 -21.11 -28.87 -0.62
C PRO A 284 -21.13 -27.86 -1.78
N GLY A 285 -20.30 -28.08 -2.80
CA GLY A 285 -20.22 -27.21 -3.98
C GLY A 285 -19.14 -26.12 -3.94
N SER A 286 -18.11 -26.26 -3.11
CA SER A 286 -16.93 -25.37 -3.06
C SER A 286 -16.37 -24.97 -4.43
N ARG A 287 -16.33 -25.91 -5.40
CA ARG A 287 -15.92 -25.64 -6.80
C ARG A 287 -16.73 -24.54 -7.48
N ARG A 288 -18.04 -24.47 -7.23
CA ARG A 288 -18.92 -23.45 -7.81
C ARG A 288 -18.62 -22.07 -7.23
N VAL A 289 -18.24 -22.00 -5.95
CA VAL A 289 -17.84 -20.75 -5.29
C VAL A 289 -16.52 -20.23 -5.89
N PHE A 290 -15.52 -21.10 -6.09
CA PHE A 290 -14.27 -20.71 -6.75
C PHE A 290 -14.48 -20.31 -8.21
N ALA A 291 -15.38 -20.98 -8.94
CA ALA A 291 -15.74 -20.60 -10.30
C ALA A 291 -16.46 -19.24 -10.37
N ALA A 292 -17.38 -18.97 -9.45
CA ALA A 292 -18.05 -17.66 -9.34
C ALA A 292 -17.04 -16.56 -8.99
N TYR A 293 -16.12 -16.83 -8.06
CA TYR A 293 -15.03 -15.93 -7.71
C TYR A 293 -14.11 -15.65 -8.91
N ALA A 294 -13.73 -16.67 -9.68
CA ALA A 294 -12.94 -16.51 -10.89
C ALA A 294 -13.66 -15.65 -11.93
N ARG A 295 -14.95 -15.93 -12.19
CA ARG A 295 -15.78 -15.15 -13.11
C ARG A 295 -15.84 -13.69 -12.69
N ASP A 296 -16.15 -13.42 -11.43
CA ASP A 296 -16.31 -12.05 -10.94
C ASP A 296 -14.99 -11.26 -11.00
N LEU A 297 -13.86 -11.93 -10.74
CA LEU A 297 -12.53 -11.33 -10.88
C LEU A 297 -12.18 -11.04 -12.35
N THR A 298 -12.48 -11.98 -13.26
CA THR A 298 -12.32 -11.76 -14.71
C THR A 298 -13.16 -10.60 -15.21
N LEU A 299 -14.43 -10.49 -14.77
CA LEU A 299 -15.32 -9.39 -15.16
C LEU A 299 -14.78 -8.05 -14.66
N LEU A 300 -14.31 -7.98 -13.41
CA LEU A 300 -13.68 -6.77 -12.88
C LEU A 300 -12.48 -6.36 -13.73
N TYR A 301 -11.56 -7.28 -14.00
CA TYR A 301 -10.38 -7.00 -14.82
C TYR A 301 -10.74 -6.61 -16.25
N MET A 302 -11.73 -7.25 -16.85
CA MET A 302 -12.21 -6.89 -18.17
C MET A 302 -12.75 -5.46 -18.18
N THR A 303 -13.63 -5.10 -17.25
CA THR A 303 -14.19 -3.73 -17.19
C THR A 303 -13.11 -2.66 -17.04
N SER A 304 -12.12 -2.90 -16.19
CA SER A 304 -10.95 -2.01 -16.06
C SER A 304 -10.08 -1.99 -17.32
N ASN A 305 -9.83 -3.13 -17.95
CA ASN A 305 -9.06 -3.21 -19.19
C ASN A 305 -9.80 -2.62 -20.40
N CYS A 306 -11.13 -2.59 -20.41
CA CYS A 306 -11.90 -1.85 -21.42
C CYS A 306 -11.61 -0.35 -21.36
N LEU A 307 -11.49 0.23 -20.15
CA LEU A 307 -11.15 1.65 -19.99
C LEU A 307 -9.73 1.94 -20.47
N VAL A 308 -8.76 1.12 -20.05
CA VAL A 308 -7.36 1.24 -20.48
C VAL A 308 -7.24 1.02 -21.99
N GLY A 309 -7.96 0.03 -22.54
CA GLY A 309 -7.96 -0.28 -23.96
C GLY A 309 -8.58 0.82 -24.81
N ALA A 310 -9.69 1.41 -24.38
CA ALA A 310 -10.29 2.56 -25.04
C ALA A 310 -9.30 3.74 -25.11
N LEU A 311 -8.53 3.98 -24.04
CA LEU A 311 -7.48 4.99 -24.03
C LEU A 311 -6.35 4.65 -25.01
N ILE A 312 -5.89 3.40 -25.07
CA ILE A 312 -4.85 2.97 -26.03
C ILE A 312 -5.33 3.19 -27.47
N VAL A 313 -6.56 2.80 -27.79
CA VAL A 313 -7.15 2.97 -29.14
C VAL A 313 -7.29 4.46 -29.48
N TRP A 314 -7.75 5.28 -28.53
CA TRP A 314 -7.87 6.73 -28.72
C TRP A 314 -6.51 7.40 -29.00
N LEU A 315 -5.44 6.88 -28.41
CA LEU A 315 -4.07 7.33 -28.62
C LEU A 315 -3.40 6.72 -29.87
N GLY A 316 -4.16 6.04 -30.73
CA GLY A 316 -3.68 5.49 -32.00
C GLY A 316 -3.23 4.03 -31.96
N GLY A 317 -3.56 3.27 -30.91
CA GLY A 317 -3.28 1.82 -30.84
C GLY A 317 -4.30 0.95 -31.58
N GLY A 318 -3.88 -0.26 -31.96
CA GLY A 318 -4.72 -1.19 -32.72
C GLY A 318 -5.84 -1.84 -31.90
N LEU A 319 -7.09 -1.71 -32.35
CA LEU A 319 -8.28 -2.23 -31.65
C LEU A 319 -8.21 -3.75 -31.38
N VAL A 320 -7.82 -4.53 -32.38
CA VAL A 320 -7.80 -6.00 -32.29
C VAL A 320 -6.79 -6.47 -31.24
N GLY A 321 -5.55 -5.99 -31.30
CA GLY A 321 -4.50 -6.34 -30.36
C GLY A 321 -4.83 -5.92 -28.93
N VAL A 322 -5.42 -4.74 -28.75
CA VAL A 322 -5.89 -4.22 -27.46
C VAL A 322 -6.99 -5.09 -26.87
N VAL A 323 -8.01 -5.44 -27.65
CA VAL A 323 -9.12 -6.29 -27.17
C VAL A 323 -8.61 -7.68 -26.81
N ALA A 324 -7.79 -8.29 -27.67
CA ALA A 324 -7.20 -9.61 -27.40
C ALA A 324 -6.35 -9.60 -26.13
N ALA A 325 -5.48 -8.60 -25.97
CA ALA A 325 -4.62 -8.46 -24.80
C ALA A 325 -5.44 -8.23 -23.52
N GLY A 326 -6.49 -7.41 -23.58
CA GLY A 326 -7.37 -7.13 -22.44
C GLY A 326 -8.13 -8.37 -21.97
N ILE A 327 -8.67 -9.16 -22.90
CA ILE A 327 -9.34 -10.43 -22.60
C ILE A 327 -8.33 -11.40 -21.97
N ALA A 328 -7.19 -11.58 -22.63
CA ALA A 328 -6.20 -12.58 -22.24
C ALA A 328 -5.57 -12.25 -20.87
N ALA A 329 -5.21 -10.99 -20.62
CA ALA A 329 -4.73 -10.50 -19.33
C ALA A 329 -5.75 -10.75 -18.20
N SER A 330 -7.03 -10.46 -18.45
CA SER A 330 -8.09 -10.59 -17.46
C SER A 330 -8.33 -12.05 -17.08
N VAL A 331 -8.41 -12.95 -18.08
CA VAL A 331 -8.62 -14.39 -17.86
C VAL A 331 -7.40 -15.01 -17.17
N VAL A 332 -6.19 -14.75 -17.66
CA VAL A 332 -4.96 -15.36 -17.13
C VAL A 332 -4.64 -14.82 -15.74
N GLY A 333 -4.84 -13.53 -15.51
CA GLY A 333 -4.69 -12.93 -14.19
C GLY A 333 -5.66 -13.53 -13.17
N ALA A 334 -6.95 -13.61 -13.51
CA ALA A 334 -7.97 -14.14 -12.62
C ALA A 334 -7.79 -15.64 -12.35
N THR A 335 -7.51 -16.45 -13.39
CA THR A 335 -7.26 -17.88 -13.24
C THR A 335 -6.02 -18.14 -12.39
N THR A 336 -4.92 -17.41 -12.61
CA THR A 336 -3.71 -17.53 -11.78
C THR A 336 -4.01 -17.20 -10.32
N ALA A 337 -4.74 -16.13 -10.03
CA ALA A 337 -5.14 -15.79 -8.67
C ALA A 337 -5.98 -16.89 -8.00
N VAL A 338 -6.97 -17.44 -8.71
CA VAL A 338 -7.82 -18.52 -8.21
C VAL A 338 -7.03 -19.80 -7.97
N LEU A 339 -6.14 -20.18 -8.90
CA LEU A 339 -5.28 -21.37 -8.76
C LEU A 339 -4.36 -21.25 -7.53
N LEU A 340 -3.80 -20.06 -7.29
CA LEU A 340 -3.01 -19.79 -6.08
C LEU A 340 -3.85 -19.93 -4.81
N GLU A 341 -5.09 -19.42 -4.81
CA GLU A 341 -5.97 -19.61 -3.66
C GLU A 341 -6.39 -21.08 -3.48
N VAL A 342 -6.61 -21.85 -4.54
CA VAL A 342 -6.99 -23.26 -4.43
C VAL A 342 -5.81 -24.12 -3.95
N TYR A 343 -4.66 -24.02 -4.63
CA TYR A 343 -3.54 -24.96 -4.46
C TYR A 343 -2.43 -24.47 -3.53
N ARG A 344 -2.26 -23.15 -3.37
CA ARG A 344 -1.18 -22.54 -2.57
C ARG A 344 -1.70 -21.41 -1.66
N PRO A 345 -2.72 -21.67 -0.80
CA PRO A 345 -3.24 -20.66 0.11
C PRO A 345 -2.20 -20.24 1.15
N LEU A 346 -2.23 -18.98 1.56
CA LEU A 346 -1.43 -18.53 2.71
C LEU A 346 -2.22 -18.78 3.98
N THR A 347 -1.76 -19.75 4.77
CA THR A 347 -2.39 -20.15 6.03
C THR A 347 -1.64 -19.68 7.27
N SER A 348 -0.34 -19.37 7.15
CA SER A 348 0.56 -19.10 8.28
C SER A 348 1.02 -17.65 8.36
N TRP A 349 0.09 -16.69 8.50
CA TRP A 349 0.40 -15.25 8.58
C TRP A 349 -0.09 -14.61 9.88
N LYS A 350 0.66 -13.61 10.37
CA LYS A 350 0.36 -12.91 11.64
C LYS A 350 -0.50 -11.67 11.43
N SER A 351 -0.42 -11.00 10.29
CA SER A 351 -1.29 -9.87 9.99
C SER A 351 -1.82 -9.93 8.56
N GLU A 352 -2.98 -9.31 8.29
CA GLU A 352 -3.52 -9.20 6.92
C GLU A 352 -2.50 -8.51 6.00
N ARG A 353 -1.70 -7.60 6.57
CA ARG A 353 -0.60 -6.91 5.89
C ARG A 353 0.48 -7.89 5.41
N ASP A 354 0.76 -8.97 6.12
CA ASP A 354 1.74 -9.99 5.69
C ASP A 354 1.25 -10.68 4.41
N VAL A 355 -0.05 -10.98 4.32
CA VAL A 355 -0.68 -11.53 3.10
C VAL A 355 -0.54 -10.56 1.93
N MET A 356 -0.75 -9.26 2.18
CA MET A 356 -0.59 -8.20 1.17
C MET A 356 0.87 -7.96 0.74
N ARG A 357 1.84 -8.48 1.50
CA ARG A 357 3.28 -8.36 1.21
C ARG A 357 3.87 -9.63 0.64
N HIS A 358 3.17 -10.75 0.75
CA HIS A 358 3.70 -12.02 0.31
C HIS A 358 4.09 -11.96 -1.18
N PRO A 359 5.30 -12.46 -1.55
CA PRO A 359 5.81 -12.40 -2.93
C PRO A 359 4.85 -12.96 -3.98
N ARG A 360 3.98 -13.91 -3.60
CA ARG A 360 2.93 -14.47 -4.47
C ARG A 360 2.05 -13.41 -5.15
N LYS A 361 1.91 -12.21 -4.59
CA LYS A 361 1.07 -11.14 -5.15
C LYS A 361 1.51 -10.71 -6.56
N TYR A 362 2.76 -10.96 -6.91
CA TYR A 362 3.33 -10.64 -8.22
C TYR A 362 3.05 -11.72 -9.27
N LEU A 363 2.57 -12.91 -8.89
CA LEU A 363 2.33 -14.01 -9.83
C LEU A 363 1.14 -13.75 -10.79
N PRO A 364 -0.05 -13.32 -10.33
CA PRO A 364 -1.15 -12.96 -11.25
C PRO A 364 -0.78 -11.87 -12.27
N PRO A 365 -0.20 -10.72 -11.88
CA PRO A 365 0.18 -9.70 -12.86
C PRO A 365 1.33 -10.16 -13.76
N ALA A 366 2.29 -10.96 -13.28
CA ALA A 366 3.35 -11.51 -14.14
C ALA A 366 2.78 -12.43 -15.22
N ALA A 367 1.84 -13.32 -14.88
CA ALA A 367 1.15 -14.17 -15.85
C ALA A 367 0.36 -13.35 -16.87
N ALA A 368 -0.33 -12.29 -16.42
CA ALA A 368 -1.01 -11.37 -17.32
C ALA A 368 -0.02 -10.65 -18.27
N LEU A 369 1.12 -10.20 -17.77
CA LEU A 369 2.16 -9.51 -18.55
C LEU A 369 2.77 -10.44 -19.61
N LEU A 370 3.04 -11.70 -19.26
CA LEU A 370 3.52 -12.72 -20.21
C LEU A 370 2.52 -12.98 -21.34
N VAL A 371 1.23 -13.00 -21.03
CA VAL A 371 0.20 -13.22 -22.05
C VAL A 371 -0.04 -11.98 -22.90
N VAL A 372 -0.01 -10.79 -22.32
CA VAL A 372 -0.10 -9.54 -23.09
C VAL A 372 1.06 -9.39 -24.07
N THR A 373 2.28 -9.71 -23.62
CA THR A 373 3.46 -9.69 -24.49
C THR A 373 3.36 -10.73 -25.61
N LEU A 374 2.89 -11.95 -25.30
CA LEU A 374 2.66 -12.98 -26.31
C LEU A 374 1.60 -12.55 -27.34
N VAL A 375 0.47 -11.97 -26.90
CA VAL A 375 -0.56 -11.44 -27.81
C VAL A 375 0.00 -10.35 -28.71
N HIS A 376 0.80 -9.43 -28.16
CA HIS A 376 1.41 -8.36 -28.94
C HIS A 376 2.41 -8.89 -29.98
N VAL A 377 3.21 -9.92 -29.65
CA VAL A 377 4.13 -10.55 -30.60
C VAL A 377 3.39 -11.30 -31.71
N CYS A 378 2.25 -11.93 -31.39
CA CYS A 378 1.44 -12.67 -32.37
C CYS A 378 0.54 -11.78 -33.24
N ALA A 379 0.24 -10.55 -32.79
CA ALA A 379 -0.59 -9.58 -33.48
C ALA A 379 0.04 -8.17 -33.36
N PRO A 380 1.09 -7.88 -34.15
CA PRO A 380 1.83 -6.61 -34.08
C PRO A 380 0.97 -5.38 -34.40
#